data_AF-A0A239C265-F1
#
_entry.id   AF-A0A239C265-F1
#
_cell.length_a   1.000
_cell.length_b   1.000
_cell.length_c   1.000
_cell.angle_alpha   90.00
_cell.angle_beta   90.00
_cell.angle_gamma   90.00
#
_symmetry.space_group_name_H-M   'P 1'
#
loop_
_entity.id
_entity.type
_entity.pdbx_description
1 polymer ?
#
loop_
_entity_poly.entity_id
_entity_poly.type
_entity_poly.pdbx_seq_one_letter_code
_entity_poly.pdbx_strand_id
1 'polypeptide(L)'
;MESTVTTHQKNLSTFIHLSTFSKWFIPFGNLIAPLILWSAQKNKSKFVEKHGRDAINFQLSILIYTIALVIISIPFFVWQAIKLEGTNGHLIINDHFHTHGDFANMSTLLIIAIIVGTLALGLAIFEIVSVISAAITASNGQNYKYPLSINFIKSSGDEETNSTTQEETTQEATEEKSSSEE
;
A
#
# COMPACT_ATOMS: atom_id res chain seq x y z
N MET A 1 -10.90 9.05 31.45
CA MET A 1 -10.91 7.60 31.68
C MET A 1 -10.13 6.95 30.55
N GLU A 2 -8.98 6.31 30.81
CA GLU A 2 -8.41 5.40 29.82
C GLU A 2 -9.42 4.28 29.57
N SER A 3 -9.96 4.21 28.35
CA SER A 3 -10.69 3.00 27.94
C SER A 3 -9.64 1.90 27.80
N THR A 4 -9.51 1.05 28.82
CA THR A 4 -8.61 -0.09 28.79
C THR A 4 -9.02 -1.00 27.62
N VAL A 5 -8.15 -1.13 26.62
CA VAL A 5 -8.41 -1.98 25.45
C VAL A 5 -8.60 -3.41 25.92
N THR A 6 -9.76 -3.99 25.61
CA THR A 6 -10.12 -5.32 26.12
C THR A 6 -9.31 -6.41 25.40
N THR A 7 -9.09 -7.55 26.05
CA THR A 7 -8.39 -8.70 25.44
C THR A 7 -9.06 -9.14 24.13
N HIS A 8 -10.39 -9.09 24.06
CA HIS A 8 -11.14 -9.39 22.83
C HIS A 8 -10.76 -8.44 21.69
N GLN A 9 -10.65 -7.13 21.96
CA GLN A 9 -10.27 -6.13 20.97
C GLN A 9 -8.81 -6.29 20.50
N LYS A 10 -7.89 -6.62 21.43
CA LYS A 10 -6.49 -6.92 21.09
C LYS A 10 -6.40 -8.13 20.18
N ASN A 11 -7.01 -9.25 20.59
CA ASN A 11 -7.01 -10.48 19.82
C ASN A 11 -7.61 -10.27 18.43
N LEU A 12 -8.77 -9.62 18.35
CA LEU A 12 -9.41 -9.34 17.06
C LEU A 12 -8.53 -8.45 16.17
N SER A 13 -7.91 -7.41 16.72
CA SER A 13 -7.02 -6.52 15.95
C SER A 13 -5.76 -7.25 15.47
N THR A 14 -5.19 -8.13 16.29
CA THR A 14 -4.11 -9.04 15.88
C THR A 14 -4.57 -9.97 14.76
N PHE A 15 -5.76 -10.57 14.87
CA PHE A 15 -6.31 -11.44 13.82
C PHE A 15 -6.62 -10.69 12.53
N ILE A 16 -7.06 -9.42 12.58
CA ILE A 16 -7.23 -8.58 11.40
C ILE A 16 -5.91 -8.50 10.63
N HIS A 17 -4.79 -8.16 11.28
CA HIS A 17 -3.48 -8.11 10.59
C HIS A 17 -3.05 -9.49 10.08
N LEU A 18 -3.17 -10.54 10.89
CA LEU A 18 -2.79 -11.90 10.48
C LEU A 18 -3.64 -12.41 9.31
N SER A 19 -4.92 -12.03 9.25
CA SER A 19 -5.82 -12.47 8.19
C SER A 19 -5.42 -11.96 6.80
N THR A 20 -4.54 -10.96 6.71
CA THR A 20 -4.01 -10.54 5.41
C THR A 20 -3.21 -11.65 4.71
N PHE A 21 -2.70 -12.63 5.46
CA PHE A 21 -2.01 -13.79 4.89
C PHE A 21 -2.93 -14.81 4.22
N SER A 22 -4.26 -14.62 4.28
CA SER A 22 -5.22 -15.49 3.59
C SER A 22 -5.04 -15.52 2.06
N LYS A 23 -4.31 -14.55 1.47
CA LYS A 23 -3.97 -14.57 0.03
C LYS A 23 -3.24 -15.83 -0.45
N TRP A 24 -2.54 -16.54 0.45
CA TRP A 24 -1.84 -17.78 0.09
C TRP A 24 -2.79 -18.95 -0.15
N PHE A 25 -4.03 -18.86 0.31
CA PHE A 25 -5.06 -19.89 0.13
C PHE A 25 -6.17 -19.46 -0.83
N ILE A 26 -6.55 -18.18 -0.78
CA ILE A 26 -7.71 -17.64 -1.52
C ILE A 26 -7.26 -16.40 -2.29
N PRO A 27 -7.54 -16.29 -3.60
CA PRO A 27 -7.24 -15.08 -4.36
C PRO A 27 -7.97 -13.88 -3.72
N PHE A 28 -7.28 -12.75 -3.58
CA PHE A 28 -7.75 -11.54 -2.88
C PHE A 28 -8.12 -11.74 -1.40
N GLY A 29 -7.77 -12.89 -0.80
CA GLY A 29 -8.02 -13.18 0.61
C GLY A 29 -7.39 -12.16 1.57
N ASN A 30 -6.28 -11.52 1.17
CA ASN A 30 -5.61 -10.48 1.94
C ASN A 30 -6.45 -9.21 2.16
N LEU A 31 -7.45 -8.96 1.32
CA LEU A 31 -8.37 -7.83 1.46
C LEU A 31 -9.71 -8.28 2.06
N ILE A 32 -10.22 -9.43 1.61
CA ILE A 32 -11.54 -9.93 2.01
C ILE A 32 -11.56 -10.34 3.48
N ALA A 33 -10.57 -11.12 3.93
CA ALA A 33 -10.55 -11.63 5.31
C ALA A 33 -10.47 -10.52 6.38
N PRO A 34 -9.54 -9.54 6.30
CA PRO A 34 -9.50 -8.44 7.25
C PRO A 34 -10.74 -7.55 7.17
N LEU A 35 -11.32 -7.38 5.97
CA LEU A 35 -12.53 -6.57 5.79
C LEU A 35 -13.74 -7.20 6.50
N ILE A 36 -13.89 -8.52 6.41
CA ILE A 36 -14.95 -9.26 7.13
C ILE A 36 -14.75 -9.14 8.64
N LEU A 37 -13.53 -9.40 9.14
CA LEU A 37 -13.21 -9.32 10.57
C LEU A 37 -13.41 -7.90 11.13
N TRP A 38 -12.96 -6.89 10.40
CA TRP A 38 -13.15 -5.49 10.76
C TRP A 38 -14.64 -5.11 10.77
N SER A 39 -15.39 -5.45 9.71
CA SER A 39 -16.79 -5.07 9.58
C SER A 39 -17.67 -5.62 10.70
N ALA A 40 -17.33 -6.79 11.26
CA ALA A 40 -18.07 -7.44 12.33
C ALA A 40 -18.06 -6.68 13.68
N GLN A 41 -17.03 -5.86 13.95
CA GLN A 41 -16.86 -5.19 15.26
C GLN A 41 -16.45 -3.72 15.16
N LYS A 42 -16.30 -3.15 13.96
CA LYS A 42 -15.86 -1.76 13.76
C LYS A 42 -16.66 -0.73 14.57
N ASN A 43 -17.98 -0.89 14.67
CA ASN A 43 -18.86 0.09 15.32
C ASN A 43 -18.76 0.09 16.86
N LYS A 44 -18.00 -0.84 17.46
CA LYS A 44 -17.96 -1.04 18.92
C LYS A 44 -16.65 -0.57 19.56
N SER A 45 -15.62 -0.27 18.76
CA SER A 45 -14.30 0.07 19.29
C SER A 45 -13.48 0.89 18.30
N LYS A 46 -13.12 2.13 18.68
CA LYS A 46 -12.19 2.98 17.92
C LYS A 46 -10.83 2.31 17.69
N PHE A 47 -10.39 1.44 18.61
CA PHE A 47 -9.14 0.68 18.49
C PHE A 47 -9.20 -0.34 17.35
N VAL A 48 -10.24 -1.18 17.35
CA VAL A 48 -10.47 -2.17 16.27
C VAL A 48 -10.73 -1.47 14.95
N GLU A 49 -11.48 -0.36 14.97
CA GLU A 49 -11.75 0.43 13.78
C GLU A 49 -10.47 0.94 13.13
N LYS A 50 -9.57 1.52 13.93
CA LYS A 50 -8.27 2.00 13.44
C LYS A 50 -7.43 0.87 12.86
N HIS A 51 -7.27 -0.25 13.57
CA HIS A 51 -6.47 -1.37 13.08
C HIS A 51 -7.04 -2.01 11.81
N GLY A 52 -8.36 -2.16 11.72
CA GLY A 52 -9.04 -2.64 10.52
C GLY A 52 -8.80 -1.73 9.33
N ARG A 53 -9.02 -0.42 9.50
CA ARG A 53 -8.80 0.58 8.46
C ARG A 53 -7.34 0.60 8.00
N ASP A 54 -6.40 0.59 8.95
CA ASP A 54 -4.97 0.63 8.67
C ASP A 54 -4.50 -0.62 7.92
N ALA A 55 -4.99 -1.81 8.30
CA ALA A 55 -4.70 -3.06 7.61
C ALA A 55 -5.21 -3.05 6.16
N ILE A 56 -6.43 -2.58 5.93
CA ILE A 56 -7.03 -2.47 4.59
C ILE A 56 -6.29 -1.44 3.73
N ASN A 57 -5.99 -0.26 4.28
CA ASN A 57 -5.22 0.78 3.59
C ASN A 57 -3.83 0.27 3.17
N PHE A 58 -3.15 -0.44 4.07
CA PHE A 58 -1.85 -1.02 3.77
C PHE A 58 -1.93 -2.09 2.69
N GLN A 59 -2.90 -3.02 2.77
CA GLN A 59 -3.06 -4.06 1.77
C GLN A 59 -3.45 -3.52 0.39
N LEU A 60 -4.24 -2.45 0.35
CA LEU A 60 -4.54 -1.73 -0.89
C LEU A 60 -3.29 -1.02 -1.44
N SER A 61 -2.42 -0.48 -0.58
CA SER A 61 -1.14 0.10 -1.00
C SER A 61 -0.22 -0.93 -1.64
N ILE A 62 -0.06 -2.09 -1.01
CA ILE A 62 0.73 -3.22 -1.55
C ILE A 62 0.17 -3.69 -2.89
N LEU A 63 -1.16 -3.74 -3.04
CA LEU A 63 -1.80 -4.08 -4.30
C LEU A 63 -1.42 -3.07 -5.40
N ILE A 64 -1.49 -1.77 -5.12
CA ILE A 64 -1.10 -0.72 -6.08
C ILE A 64 0.37 -0.81 -6.44
N TYR A 65 1.27 -1.03 -5.48
CA TYR A 65 2.70 -1.19 -5.75
C TYR A 65 2.98 -2.42 -6.62
N THR A 66 2.26 -3.51 -6.41
CA THR A 66 2.37 -4.73 -7.23
C THR A 66 1.85 -4.49 -8.65
N ILE A 67 0.70 -3.81 -8.81
CA ILE A 67 0.16 -3.45 -10.12
C ILE A 67 1.13 -2.53 -10.87
N ALA A 68 1.71 -1.53 -10.19
CA ALA A 68 2.69 -0.63 -10.79
C ALA A 68 3.92 -1.40 -11.31
N LEU A 69 4.44 -2.36 -10.56
CA LEU A 69 5.54 -3.22 -11.02
C LEU A 69 5.18 -4.02 -12.28
N VAL A 70 3.96 -4.55 -12.36
CA VAL A 70 3.47 -5.27 -13.55
C VAL A 70 3.37 -4.32 -14.74
N ILE A 71 2.75 -3.15 -14.57
CA ILE A 71 2.58 -2.16 -15.65
C ILE A 71 3.95 -1.72 -16.19
N ILE A 72 4.91 -1.44 -15.31
CA ILE A 72 6.28 -1.07 -15.70
C ILE A 72 6.95 -2.20 -16.48
N SER A 73 6.61 -3.46 -16.21
CA SER A 73 7.17 -4.62 -16.92
C SER A 73 6.61 -4.80 -18.34
N ILE A 74 5.37 -4.36 -18.62
CA ILE A 74 4.68 -4.61 -19.90
C ILE A 74 5.46 -4.11 -21.13
N PRO A 75 5.96 -2.85 -21.20
CA PRO A 75 6.69 -2.36 -22.37
C PRO A 75 7.91 -3.23 -22.72
N PHE A 76 8.59 -3.78 -21.72
CA PHE A 76 9.70 -4.69 -21.93
C PHE A 76 9.26 -6.01 -22.54
N PHE A 77 8.14 -6.58 -22.08
CA PHE A 77 7.58 -7.79 -22.68
C PHE A 77 7.11 -7.54 -24.13
N VAL A 78 6.49 -6.39 -24.41
CA VAL A 78 6.03 -6.01 -25.76
C VAL A 78 7.21 -5.83 -26.70
N TRP A 79 8.25 -5.11 -26.29
CA TRP A 79 9.49 -4.94 -27.06
C TRP A 79 10.12 -6.30 -27.41
N GLN A 80 10.11 -7.24 -26.47
CA GLN A 80 10.63 -8.59 -26.69
C GLN A 80 9.72 -9.42 -27.61
N ALA A 81 8.39 -9.29 -27.51
CA ALA A 81 7.45 -9.99 -28.39
C ALA A 81 7.63 -9.59 -29.86
N ILE A 82 7.86 -8.31 -30.13
CA ILE A 82 8.13 -7.79 -31.49
C ILE A 82 9.42 -8.40 -32.08
N LYS A 83 10.42 -8.72 -31.25
CA LYS A 83 11.68 -9.36 -31.69
C LYS A 83 11.55 -10.85 -32.01
N LEU A 84 10.49 -11.53 -31.53
CA LEU A 84 10.32 -12.98 -31.68
C LEU A 84 9.72 -13.37 -33.04
N GLU A 85 9.00 -12.46 -33.69
CA GLU A 85 8.52 -12.65 -35.06
C GLU A 85 9.59 -12.12 -36.01
N GLY A 86 10.11 -12.98 -36.89
CA GLY A 86 11.18 -12.73 -37.86
C GLY A 86 10.84 -11.70 -38.93
N THR A 87 10.45 -10.51 -38.50
CA THR A 87 10.18 -9.35 -39.32
C THR A 87 11.52 -8.72 -39.63
N ASN A 88 11.87 -8.60 -40.91
CA ASN A 88 12.97 -7.76 -41.41
C ASN A 88 12.74 -6.26 -41.15
N GLY A 89 11.91 -5.92 -40.17
CA GLY A 89 11.67 -4.58 -39.68
C GLY A 89 12.82 -4.17 -38.78
N HIS A 90 13.95 -3.84 -39.40
CA HIS A 90 14.87 -2.85 -38.84
C HIS A 90 14.07 -1.53 -38.70
N LEU A 91 13.26 -1.43 -37.64
CA LEU A 91 12.67 -0.17 -37.23
C LEU A 91 13.87 0.73 -36.91
N ILE A 92 14.08 1.77 -37.72
CA ILE A 92 15.21 2.70 -37.60
C ILE A 92 15.08 3.45 -36.27
N ILE A 93 15.49 2.81 -35.18
CA ILE A 93 15.91 3.45 -33.95
C ILE A 93 17.40 3.12 -33.91
N ASN A 94 18.26 4.13 -34.01
CA ASN A 94 19.71 3.95 -33.94
C ASN A 94 20.07 3.03 -32.76
N ASP A 95 20.41 1.79 -33.09
CA ASP A 95 20.61 0.65 -32.19
C ASP A 95 21.99 0.73 -31.50
N HIS A 96 22.33 1.91 -30.96
CA HIS A 96 23.60 2.13 -30.27
C HIS A 96 23.43 2.28 -28.76
N PHE A 97 22.62 1.42 -28.15
CA PHE A 97 22.78 1.10 -26.73
C PHE A 97 23.68 -0.13 -26.60
N HIS A 98 24.99 0.06 -26.75
CA HIS A 98 25.98 -0.99 -26.49
C HIS A 98 26.13 -1.22 -24.98
N THR A 99 25.26 -2.04 -24.40
CA THR A 99 25.50 -2.64 -23.08
C THR A 99 26.68 -3.62 -23.21
N HIS A 100 27.90 -3.10 -23.05
CA HIS A 100 29.12 -3.90 -22.99
C HIS A 100 29.11 -4.74 -21.71
N GLY A 101 28.80 -6.03 -21.85
CA GLY A 101 28.94 -7.00 -20.79
C GLY A 101 28.49 -8.37 -21.26
N ASP A 102 29.44 -9.28 -21.43
CA ASP A 102 29.31 -10.68 -21.90
C ASP A 102 28.35 -11.59 -21.09
N PHE A 103 27.54 -11.02 -20.18
CA PHE A 103 26.39 -11.67 -19.55
C PHE A 103 25.08 -11.48 -20.36
N ALA A 104 25.09 -10.63 -21.39
CA ALA A 104 23.92 -10.22 -22.19
C ALA A 104 23.31 -11.32 -23.09
N ASN A 105 23.93 -12.50 -23.20
CA ASN A 105 23.40 -13.65 -23.95
C ASN A 105 22.52 -14.59 -23.10
N MET A 106 22.43 -14.37 -21.78
CA MET A 106 21.29 -14.86 -21.02
C MET A 106 20.08 -14.08 -21.51
N SER A 107 19.05 -14.78 -21.99
CA SER A 107 17.88 -14.15 -22.62
C SER A 107 17.49 -12.89 -21.85
N THR A 108 17.42 -11.72 -22.51
CA THR A 108 17.11 -10.43 -21.85
C THR A 108 15.88 -10.53 -20.93
N LEU A 109 14.97 -11.44 -21.25
CA LEU A 109 13.83 -11.86 -20.43
C LEU A 109 14.23 -12.41 -19.05
N LEU A 110 15.25 -13.25 -18.94
CA LEU A 110 15.77 -13.79 -17.68
C LEU A 110 16.29 -12.66 -16.77
N ILE A 111 17.07 -11.72 -17.33
CA ILE A 111 17.60 -10.59 -16.54
C ILE A 111 16.46 -9.73 -16.00
N ILE A 112 15.48 -9.40 -16.85
CA ILE A 112 14.31 -8.61 -16.43
C ILE A 112 13.47 -9.38 -15.41
N ALA A 113 13.25 -10.68 -15.62
CA ALA A 113 12.53 -11.54 -14.68
C ALA A 113 13.25 -11.62 -13.32
N ILE A 114 14.58 -11.67 -13.30
CA ILE A 114 15.37 -11.62 -12.07
C ILE A 114 15.17 -10.27 -11.38
N ILE A 115 15.31 -9.14 -12.10
CA ILE A 115 15.15 -7.80 -11.51
C ILE A 115 13.75 -7.61 -10.93
N VAL A 116 12.70 -7.89 -11.72
CA VAL A 116 11.31 -7.77 -11.28
C VAL A 116 11.02 -8.75 -10.14
N GLY A 117 11.51 -9.98 -10.23
CA GLY A 117 11.37 -11.00 -9.20
C GLY A 117 12.04 -10.59 -7.87
N THR A 118 13.24 -10.02 -7.92
CA THR A 118 13.94 -9.50 -6.73
C THR A 118 13.17 -8.33 -6.11
N LEU A 119 12.67 -7.40 -6.91
CA LEU A 119 11.85 -6.28 -6.41
C LEU A 119 10.55 -6.77 -5.77
N ALA A 120 9.85 -7.71 -6.41
CA ALA A 120 8.62 -8.30 -5.88
C ALA A 120 8.89 -9.08 -4.58
N LEU A 121 10.01 -9.81 -4.50
CA LEU A 121 10.42 -10.52 -3.29
C LEU A 121 10.73 -9.54 -2.15
N GLY A 122 11.44 -8.45 -2.43
CA GLY A 122 11.70 -7.38 -1.45
C GLY A 122 10.40 -6.77 -0.91
N LEU A 123 9.43 -6.50 -1.79
CA LEU A 123 8.11 -6.00 -1.41
C LEU A 123 7.34 -7.02 -0.55
N ALA A 124 7.40 -8.31 -0.88
CA ALA A 124 6.77 -9.37 -0.10
C ALA A 124 7.38 -9.51 1.30
N ILE A 125 8.71 -9.43 1.43
CA ILE A 125 9.38 -9.44 2.73
C ILE A 125 8.98 -8.20 3.55
N PHE A 126 8.97 -7.02 2.93
CA PHE A 126 8.55 -5.78 3.56
C PHE A 126 7.10 -5.85 4.09
N GLU A 127 6.20 -6.42 3.28
CA GLU A 127 4.81 -6.66 3.68
C GLU A 127 4.72 -7.57 4.91
N ILE A 128 5.43 -8.71 4.89
CA ILE A 128 5.44 -9.67 6.00
C ILE A 128 5.93 -8.99 7.28
N VAL A 129 7.06 -8.27 7.23
CA VAL A 129 7.63 -7.58 8.41
C VAL A 129 6.65 -6.55 8.97
N SER A 130 6.00 -5.78 8.09
CA SER A 130 5.06 -4.73 8.50
C SER A 130 3.80 -5.33 9.13
N VAL A 131 3.24 -6.39 8.56
CA VAL A 131 2.05 -7.09 9.10
C VAL A 131 2.35 -7.74 10.45
N ILE A 132 3.49 -8.43 10.57
CA ILE A 132 3.89 -9.07 11.84
C ILE A 132 4.12 -8.01 12.92
N SER A 133 4.77 -6.91 12.58
CA SER A 133 4.98 -5.79 13.51
C SER A 133 3.64 -5.19 13.96
N ALA A 134 2.70 -4.96 13.04
CA ALA A 134 1.36 -4.48 13.35
C ALA A 134 0.59 -5.44 14.27
N ALA A 135 0.70 -6.75 14.03
CA ALA A 135 0.07 -7.79 14.83
C ALA A 135 0.60 -7.83 16.27
N ILE A 136 1.93 -7.73 16.46
CA ILE A 136 2.58 -7.69 17.78
C ILE A 136 2.18 -6.42 18.53
N THR A 137 2.22 -5.27 17.85
CA THR A 137 1.81 -3.99 18.45
C THR A 137 0.32 -4.00 18.85
N ALA A 138 -0.54 -4.59 18.01
CA ALA A 138 -1.96 -4.77 18.32
C ALA A 138 -2.18 -5.69 19.53
N SER A 139 -1.39 -6.77 19.68
CA SER A 139 -1.51 -7.66 20.84
C SER A 139 -1.10 -6.98 22.15
N ASN A 140 -0.20 -6.00 22.08
CA ASN A 140 0.16 -5.16 23.23
C ASN A 140 -0.93 -4.12 23.57
N GLY A 141 -1.94 -3.95 22.69
CA GLY A 141 -2.98 -2.95 22.82
C GLY A 141 -2.54 -1.56 22.37
N GLN A 142 -1.48 -1.47 21.58
CA GLN A 142 -0.95 -0.22 21.04
C GLN A 142 -1.36 -0.03 19.59
N ASN A 143 -1.48 1.22 19.15
CA ASN A 143 -1.76 1.54 17.77
C ASN A 143 -0.48 1.46 16.94
N TYR A 144 -0.50 0.69 15.86
CA TYR A 144 0.57 0.65 14.86
C TYR A 144 0.25 1.59 13.70
N LYS A 145 1.29 2.15 13.05
CA LYS A 145 1.17 2.89 11.80
C LYS A 145 2.02 2.20 10.75
N TYR A 146 1.37 1.71 9.70
CA TYR A 146 2.06 1.03 8.62
C TYR A 146 3.02 1.96 7.87
N PRO A 147 4.28 1.57 7.66
CA PRO A 147 5.19 2.30 6.77
C PRO A 147 4.70 2.18 5.32
N LEU A 148 4.87 3.25 4.54
CA LEU A 148 4.48 3.29 3.12
C LEU A 148 2.99 2.94 2.86
N SER A 149 2.12 3.18 3.85
CA SER A 149 0.67 3.02 3.66
C SER A 149 0.05 4.31 3.13
N ILE A 150 -0.76 4.18 2.09
CA ILE A 150 -1.59 5.24 1.52
C ILE A 150 -2.97 5.18 2.19
N ASN A 151 -3.46 6.32 2.67
CA ASN A 151 -4.76 6.40 3.34
C ASN A 151 -5.89 6.49 2.32
N PHE A 152 -6.51 5.37 2.00
CA PHE A 152 -7.69 5.32 1.12
C PHE A 152 -8.98 5.55 1.89
N ILE A 153 -9.06 4.97 3.08
CA ILE A 153 -10.20 5.14 3.99
C ILE A 153 -9.76 6.12 5.09
N LYS A 154 -10.49 7.22 5.24
CA LYS A 154 -10.25 8.29 6.22
C LYS A 154 -10.94 7.98 7.56
N SER A 155 -10.41 8.49 8.67
CA SER A 155 -11.06 8.38 9.98
C SER A 155 -12.10 9.49 10.15
N SER A 156 -13.21 9.20 10.84
CA SER A 156 -14.23 10.22 11.17
C SER A 156 -13.74 11.33 12.10
N GLY A 157 -12.58 11.16 12.76
CA GLY A 157 -11.93 12.24 13.53
C GLY A 157 -11.08 13.19 12.67
N ASP A 158 -10.78 12.82 11.43
CA ASP A 158 -9.97 13.63 10.52
C ASP A 158 -10.81 14.69 9.80
N GLU A 159 -12.14 14.62 9.89
CA GLU A 159 -13.06 15.64 9.41
C GLU A 159 -13.13 16.82 10.38
N GLU A 160 -13.24 16.56 11.69
CA GLU A 160 -13.29 17.61 12.74
C GLU A 160 -12.03 18.49 12.72
N THR A 161 -10.85 17.89 12.55
CA THR A 161 -9.56 18.63 12.52
C THR A 161 -9.43 19.51 11.27
N ASN A 162 -9.96 19.07 10.12
CA ASN A 162 -9.94 19.86 8.88
C ASN A 162 -10.99 20.98 8.89
N SER A 163 -12.13 20.77 9.57
CA SER A 163 -13.17 21.80 9.74
C SER A 163 -12.69 22.95 10.65
N THR A 164 -12.05 22.63 11.78
CA THR A 164 -11.49 23.65 12.69
C THR A 164 -10.37 24.45 12.05
N THR A 165 -9.49 23.78 11.29
CA THR A 165 -8.42 24.47 10.55
C THR A 165 -8.98 25.40 9.48
N GLN A 166 -10.07 25.01 8.79
CA GLN A 166 -10.72 25.87 7.79
C GLN A 166 -11.48 27.04 8.42
N GLU A 167 -12.11 26.87 9.59
CA GLU A 167 -12.75 27.97 10.32
C GLU A 167 -11.74 28.98 10.84
N GLU A 168 -10.62 28.54 11.43
CA GLU A 168 -9.55 29.45 11.90
C GLU A 168 -8.92 30.22 10.73
N THR A 169 -8.61 29.56 9.62
CA THR A 169 -8.03 30.23 8.44
C THR A 169 -9.02 31.22 7.80
N THR A 170 -10.34 30.95 7.88
CA THR A 170 -11.37 31.84 7.34
C THR A 170 -11.64 33.03 8.27
N GLN A 171 -11.57 32.83 9.59
CA GLN A 171 -11.71 33.91 10.57
C GLN A 171 -10.51 34.87 10.52
N GLU A 172 -9.29 34.34 10.44
CA GLU A 172 -8.06 35.15 10.34
C GLU A 172 -8.04 35.99 9.05
N ALA A 173 -8.48 35.42 7.92
CA ALA A 173 -8.63 36.16 6.66
C ALA A 173 -9.75 37.24 6.68
N THR A 174 -10.71 37.13 7.60
CA THR A 174 -11.81 38.11 7.75
C THR A 174 -11.40 39.26 8.68
N GLU A 175 -10.63 38.99 9.73
CA GLU A 175 -10.04 40.02 10.61
C GLU A 175 -8.98 40.87 9.89
N GLU A 176 -8.12 40.26 9.06
CA GLU A 176 -7.10 41.00 8.30
C GLU A 176 -7.71 41.97 7.28
N LYS A 177 -8.88 41.62 6.72
CA LYS A 177 -9.61 42.49 5.79
C LYS A 177 -10.38 43.62 6.49
N SER A 178 -10.83 43.42 7.73
CA SER A 178 -11.48 44.47 8.52
C SER A 178 -10.49 45.48 9.10
N SER A 179 -9.24 45.07 9.36
CA SER A 179 -8.16 45.91 9.89
C SER A 179 -7.50 46.80 8.83
N SER A 180 -7.67 46.48 7.54
CA SER A 180 -7.09 47.22 6.41
C SER A 180 -8.04 48.24 5.77
N GLU A 181 -9.31 48.29 6.20
CA GLU A 181 -10.33 49.24 5.73
C GLU A 181 -10.68 50.35 6.76
N GLU A 182 -10.08 50.34 7.96
CA GLU A 182 -10.07 51.47 8.93
C GLU A 182 -8.78 52.31 8.82
#